data_AF-A0A7I8L9W4-F1
#
_entry.id   AF-A0A7I8L9W4-F1
#
_cell.length_a   1.000
_cell.length_b   1.000
_cell.length_c   1.000
_cell.angle_alpha   90.00
_cell.angle_beta   90.00
_cell.angle_gamma   90.00
#
_symmetry.space_group_name_H-M   'P 1'
#
loop_
_entity.id
_entity.type
_entity.pdbx_description
1 polymer ?
#
loop_
_entity_poly.entity_id
_entity_poly.type
_entity_poly.pdbx_seq_one_letter_code
_entity_poly.pdbx_strand_id
1 'polypeptide(L)'
;MGSVSGTIMSSIGRVRLIDLISSEGLPSDSYKISISTLAESLAQFSAAIIQFPVSDSALLRSGLESARLFFHQRAYPSAEMVHTSAPREWCRTSGYYADPQLWHETYDYRPGLTPTEPNGELEFPPSGLPDIFSLLGKAARDILDAISFSLNLRSFSFSEILDNVPLRNREISSSVLSVCCHSRPTFQEAQHHSMTTQDNGQLVIFQDHEHQVDKSLITVIKSDRCGLHVKDQNGHWILVDGDLGPQEAIIYPGLALYQATAGYVSPALHRTEMANLHGNMYGRCSLSFKLMPKSMTSLSCTQMRAAGHGVEDQFQIPIQVDDFMQRSHPTDPHFFKHSFPSYAYSTSQDGSLKPSIKRKKNSTRCKPLPPSKRLRLEAQRVLKERVQNIADKKGIKLRFCGLKECEGHIRSLDSPCSRIRMELGWPPGVPFVHPHDLPNKAKLGFLEAYEPGWTVSQHDMDRGPNVHCPLGVHFSPKP
;
A
#
# COMPACT_ATOMS: atom_id res chain seq x y z
N MET A 1 51.83 -5.42 9.33
CA MET A 1 50.93 -5.91 8.28
C MET A 1 49.51 -5.80 8.81
N GLY A 2 48.81 -4.71 8.48
CA GLY A 2 47.45 -4.46 8.95
C GLY A 2 46.44 -5.15 8.03
N SER A 3 45.52 -5.93 8.61
CA SER A 3 44.43 -6.56 7.87
C SER A 3 43.47 -5.50 7.34
N VAL A 4 43.33 -5.44 6.02
CA VAL A 4 42.22 -4.72 5.38
C VAL A 4 40.97 -5.56 5.63
N SER A 5 40.19 -5.19 6.65
CA SER A 5 38.79 -5.63 6.74
C SER A 5 38.08 -5.08 5.52
N GLY A 6 37.75 -5.95 4.57
CA GLY A 6 36.91 -5.59 3.44
C GLY A 6 35.56 -5.11 3.96
N THR A 7 35.30 -3.81 3.81
CA THR A 7 33.96 -3.26 3.97
C THR A 7 33.09 -3.95 2.93
N ILE A 8 32.24 -4.88 3.35
CA ILE A 8 31.19 -5.44 2.49
C ILE A 8 30.33 -4.24 2.10
N MET A 9 30.47 -3.76 0.86
CA MET A 9 29.61 -2.70 0.35
C MET A 9 28.18 -3.24 0.40
N SER A 10 27.31 -2.59 1.17
CA SER A 10 25.89 -2.94 1.19
C SER A 10 25.34 -2.71 -0.22
N SER A 11 24.83 -3.78 -0.84
CA SER A 11 24.17 -3.72 -2.14
C SER A 11 22.68 -3.50 -1.95
N ILE A 12 22.04 -2.90 -2.94
CA ILE A 12 20.57 -2.83 -3.02
C ILE A 12 19.97 -4.25 -2.88
N GLY A 13 18.92 -4.39 -2.08
CA GLY A 13 18.28 -5.67 -1.83
C GLY A 13 17.58 -6.19 -3.08
N ARG A 14 17.81 -7.48 -3.40
CA ARG A 14 17.12 -8.22 -4.46
C ARG A 14 16.15 -9.20 -3.84
N VAL A 15 14.88 -9.13 -4.25
CA VAL A 15 13.82 -9.98 -3.72
C VAL A 15 12.96 -10.54 -4.85
N ARG A 16 12.61 -11.83 -4.77
CA ARG A 16 11.67 -12.43 -5.73
C ARG A 16 10.24 -12.06 -5.35
N LEU A 17 9.46 -11.60 -6.31
CA LEU A 17 8.06 -11.20 -6.08
C LEU A 17 7.24 -12.35 -5.47
N ILE A 18 7.48 -13.59 -5.91
CA ILE A 18 6.79 -14.78 -5.40
C ILE A 18 7.04 -15.03 -3.90
N ASP A 19 8.17 -14.58 -3.36
CA ASP A 19 8.49 -14.74 -1.94
C ASP A 19 7.91 -13.61 -1.08
N LEU A 20 7.38 -12.55 -1.70
CA LEU A 20 6.66 -11.47 -1.02
C LEU A 20 5.15 -11.73 -0.91
N ILE A 21 4.65 -12.82 -1.48
CA ILE A 21 3.24 -13.18 -1.41
C ILE A 21 3.04 -14.13 -0.23
N SER A 22 2.22 -13.76 0.75
CA SER A 22 1.92 -14.65 1.87
C SER A 22 1.06 -15.83 1.41
N SER A 23 1.56 -17.06 1.55
CA SER A 23 0.72 -18.26 1.46
C SER A 23 -0.21 -18.33 2.68
N GLU A 24 -1.42 -18.89 2.53
CA GLU A 24 -2.35 -19.09 3.65
C GLU A 24 -1.66 -19.81 4.83
N GLY A 25 -1.80 -19.25 6.04
CA GLY A 25 -1.19 -19.81 7.25
C GLY A 25 -0.10 -18.93 7.86
N LEU A 26 0.84 -19.54 8.58
CA LEU A 26 1.94 -18.82 9.22
C LEU A 26 2.96 -18.35 8.16
N PRO A 27 3.57 -17.16 8.31
CA PRO A 27 4.57 -16.68 7.38
C PRO A 27 5.75 -17.64 7.29
N SER A 28 6.10 -18.08 6.08
CA SER A 28 7.27 -18.92 5.82
C SER A 28 8.57 -18.17 6.13
N ASP A 29 9.66 -18.91 6.31
CA ASP A 29 10.96 -18.29 6.54
C ASP A 29 11.45 -17.54 5.29
N SER A 30 11.18 -18.04 4.09
CA SER A 30 11.49 -17.34 2.82
C SER A 30 10.77 -16.00 2.74
N TYR A 31 9.51 -15.94 3.18
CA TYR A 31 8.72 -14.71 3.22
C TYR A 31 9.30 -13.71 4.22
N LYS A 32 9.63 -14.16 5.44
CA LYS A 32 10.22 -13.29 6.47
C LYS A 32 11.57 -12.72 6.03
N ILE A 33 12.44 -13.56 5.46
CA ILE A 33 13.74 -13.12 4.94
C ILE A 33 13.54 -12.09 3.83
N SER A 34 12.67 -12.38 2.87
CA SER A 34 12.37 -11.48 1.74
C SER A 34 11.82 -10.13 2.20
N ILE A 35 10.95 -10.12 3.21
CA ILE A 35 10.47 -8.87 3.80
C ILE A 35 11.56 -8.12 4.54
N SER A 36 12.41 -8.80 5.30
CA SER A 36 13.54 -8.15 5.99
C SER A 36 14.47 -7.50 4.97
N THR A 37 14.85 -8.23 3.91
CA THR A 37 15.68 -7.71 2.83
C THR A 37 15.03 -6.51 2.12
N LEU A 38 13.73 -6.58 1.84
CA LEU A 38 12.97 -5.48 1.26
C LEU A 38 13.00 -4.25 2.18
N ALA A 39 12.65 -4.43 3.46
CA ALA A 39 12.57 -3.34 4.43
C ALA A 39 13.95 -2.69 4.69
N GLU A 40 15.01 -3.49 4.83
CA GLU A 40 16.38 -3.00 4.97
C GLU A 40 16.83 -2.23 3.74
N SER A 41 16.54 -2.74 2.53
CA SER A 41 16.89 -2.05 1.28
C SER A 41 16.17 -0.70 1.16
N LEU A 42 14.87 -0.65 1.47
CA LEU A 42 14.12 0.60 1.45
C LEU A 42 14.62 1.59 2.51
N ALA A 43 14.99 1.12 3.70
CA ALA A 43 15.54 1.98 4.75
C ALA A 43 16.92 2.56 4.39
N GLN A 44 17.79 1.75 3.78
CA GLN A 44 19.17 2.16 3.48
C GLN A 44 19.29 2.93 2.17
N PHE A 45 18.56 2.49 1.14
CA PHE A 45 18.74 2.93 -0.25
C PHE A 45 17.52 3.63 -0.85
N SER A 46 16.40 3.68 -0.13
CA SER A 46 15.11 4.16 -0.66
C SER A 46 14.66 3.43 -1.93
N ALA A 47 15.22 2.26 -2.20
CA ALA A 47 14.93 1.48 -3.40
C ALA A 47 15.19 0.00 -3.14
N ALA A 48 14.58 -0.88 -3.94
CA ALA A 48 14.87 -2.30 -3.96
C ALA A 48 14.69 -2.87 -5.38
N ILE A 49 15.28 -4.03 -5.64
CA ILE A 49 15.13 -4.75 -6.90
C ILE A 49 14.14 -5.89 -6.69
N ILE A 50 13.10 -5.93 -7.53
CA ILE A 50 12.09 -6.99 -7.53
C ILE A 50 12.29 -7.86 -8.77
N GLN A 51 12.46 -9.16 -8.54
CA GLN A 51 12.53 -10.17 -9.58
C GLN A 51 11.14 -10.78 -9.82
N PHE A 52 10.63 -10.60 -11.04
CA PHE A 52 9.39 -11.17 -11.52
C PHE A 52 9.55 -12.64 -11.92
N PRO A 53 8.47 -13.43 -11.95
CA PRO A 53 8.45 -14.74 -12.58
C PRO A 53 8.97 -14.73 -14.03
N VAL A 54 9.60 -15.83 -14.43
CA VAL A 54 10.12 -16.01 -15.80
C VAL A 54 9.03 -15.85 -16.86
N SER A 55 7.78 -16.26 -16.54
CA SER A 55 6.61 -16.11 -17.40
C SER A 55 6.34 -14.67 -17.83
N ASP A 56 6.72 -13.70 -16.99
CA ASP A 56 6.38 -12.30 -17.18
C ASP A 56 7.48 -11.54 -17.95
N SER A 57 8.65 -12.18 -18.14
CA SER A 57 9.82 -11.59 -18.78
C SER A 57 9.57 -11.18 -20.24
N ALA A 58 8.74 -11.94 -20.97
CA ALA A 58 8.41 -11.65 -22.35
C ALA A 58 7.58 -10.36 -22.45
N LEU A 59 6.62 -10.18 -21.54
CA LEU A 59 5.73 -9.02 -21.50
C LEU A 59 6.49 -7.73 -21.15
N LEU A 60 7.35 -7.77 -20.13
CA LEU A 60 8.18 -6.62 -19.75
C LEU A 60 9.13 -6.20 -20.89
N ARG A 61 9.71 -7.17 -21.58
CA ARG A 61 10.60 -6.93 -22.72
C ARG A 61 9.83 -6.36 -23.91
N SER A 62 8.71 -6.97 -24.30
CA SER A 62 7.90 -6.48 -25.41
C SER A 62 7.36 -5.08 -25.15
N GLY A 63 7.05 -4.74 -23.90
CA GLY A 63 6.69 -3.38 -23.50
C GLY A 63 7.78 -2.36 -23.77
N LEU A 64 9.04 -2.67 -23.41
CA LEU A 64 10.18 -1.79 -23.68
C LEU A 64 10.48 -1.65 -25.19
N GLU A 65 10.41 -2.75 -25.93
CA GLU A 65 10.60 -2.70 -27.39
C GLU A 65 9.49 -1.90 -28.07
N SER A 66 8.24 -2.06 -27.64
CA SER A 66 7.13 -1.25 -28.14
C SER A 66 7.29 0.23 -27.77
N ALA A 67 7.80 0.54 -26.57
CA ALA A 67 8.10 1.91 -26.17
C ALA A 67 9.15 2.54 -27.09
N ARG A 68 10.23 1.81 -27.37
CA ARG A 68 11.29 2.27 -28.29
C ARG A 68 10.74 2.56 -29.68
N LEU A 69 9.96 1.63 -30.24
CA LEU A 69 9.35 1.79 -31.56
C LEU A 69 8.42 3.00 -31.60
N PHE A 70 7.58 3.15 -30.58
CA PHE A 70 6.62 4.25 -30.46
C PHE A 70 7.31 5.62 -30.52
N PHE A 71 8.33 5.85 -29.68
CA PHE A 71 9.03 7.14 -29.70
C PHE A 71 9.87 7.32 -30.95
N HIS A 72 10.50 6.27 -31.47
CA HIS A 72 11.34 6.37 -32.66
C HIS A 72 10.57 6.74 -33.93
N GLN A 73 9.32 6.27 -34.06
CA GLN A 73 8.48 6.59 -35.22
C GLN A 73 7.89 8.01 -35.18
N ARG A 74 7.97 8.70 -34.03
CA ARG A 74 7.32 9.98 -33.83
C ARG A 74 8.25 11.15 -34.15
N ALA A 75 7.78 12.00 -35.06
CA ALA A 75 8.37 13.33 -35.30
C ALA A 75 8.10 14.24 -34.09
N TYR A 76 8.99 15.20 -33.85
CA TYR A 76 8.87 16.11 -32.73
C TYR A 76 7.62 17.00 -32.89
N PRO A 77 6.77 17.15 -31.87
CA PRO A 77 5.62 18.06 -31.95
C PRO A 77 6.11 19.51 -32.09
N SER A 78 5.39 20.32 -32.87
CA SER A 78 5.50 21.78 -32.80
C SER A 78 5.26 22.23 -31.34
N ALA A 79 5.87 23.34 -30.92
CA ALA A 79 5.89 23.87 -29.56
C ALA A 79 4.52 24.13 -28.89
N GLU A 80 3.41 23.82 -29.57
CA GLU A 80 2.03 23.96 -29.09
C GLU A 80 1.51 22.77 -28.26
N MET A 81 2.17 21.60 -28.26
CA MET A 81 1.79 20.43 -27.42
C MET A 81 2.50 20.37 -26.05
N VAL A 82 2.95 21.52 -25.54
CA VAL A 82 3.46 21.62 -24.16
C VAL A 82 2.26 21.59 -23.22
N HIS A 83 1.89 20.40 -22.75
CA HIS A 83 0.93 20.31 -21.66
C HIS A 83 1.53 20.94 -20.39
N THR A 84 1.08 22.15 -20.10
CA THR A 84 1.06 22.67 -18.73
C THR A 84 0.12 21.75 -17.96
N SER A 85 0.68 20.78 -17.23
CA SER A 85 -0.09 19.90 -16.36
C SER A 85 -0.87 20.76 -15.36
N ALA A 86 -2.13 21.06 -15.66
CA ALA A 86 -2.98 21.80 -14.75
C ALA A 86 -3.11 20.94 -13.48
N PRO A 87 -2.67 21.42 -12.30
CA PRO A 87 -2.65 20.62 -11.07
C PRO A 87 -4.01 20.00 -10.73
N ARG A 88 -5.09 20.64 -11.21
CA ARG A 88 -6.48 20.27 -10.95
C ARG A 88 -6.92 18.93 -11.58
N GLU A 89 -6.18 18.38 -12.55
CA GLU A 89 -6.58 17.16 -13.27
C GLU A 89 -5.53 16.03 -13.23
N TRP A 90 -4.78 15.93 -12.14
CA TRP A 90 -3.70 14.94 -11.96
C TRP A 90 -4.13 13.48 -12.23
N CYS A 91 -5.40 13.14 -11.98
CA CYS A 91 -5.95 11.80 -12.18
C CYS A 91 -6.57 11.58 -13.58
N ARG A 92 -6.44 12.56 -14.49
CA ARG A 92 -6.94 12.50 -15.87
C ARG A 92 -5.82 12.60 -16.90
N THR A 93 -4.57 12.38 -16.50
CA THR A 93 -3.44 12.36 -17.45
C THR A 93 -3.50 11.09 -18.29
N SER A 94 -3.52 11.24 -19.61
CA SER A 94 -3.42 10.15 -20.58
C SER A 94 -2.95 10.70 -21.92
N GLY A 95 -2.27 9.87 -22.70
CA GLY A 95 -1.74 10.25 -24.01
C GLY A 95 -0.30 10.74 -23.93
N TYR A 96 0.21 11.18 -25.08
CA TYR A 96 1.58 11.63 -25.24
C TYR A 96 1.78 13.10 -24.89
N TYR A 97 2.93 13.39 -24.29
CA TYR A 97 3.44 14.74 -24.11
C TYR A 97 4.98 14.73 -24.06
N ALA A 98 5.58 15.89 -24.30
CA ALA A 98 7.02 16.07 -24.26
C ALA A 98 7.40 17.31 -23.46
N ASP A 99 8.51 17.20 -22.73
CA ASP A 99 9.19 18.30 -22.06
C ASP A 99 10.53 18.56 -22.76
N PRO A 100 10.61 19.60 -23.62
CA PRO A 100 11.82 19.97 -24.32
C PRO A 100 12.98 20.39 -23.41
N GLN A 101 12.69 20.90 -22.21
CA GLN A 101 13.73 21.37 -21.29
C GLN A 101 14.41 20.20 -20.58
N LEU A 102 13.65 19.12 -20.33
CA LEU A 102 14.13 17.90 -19.70
C LEU A 102 14.57 16.81 -20.69
N TRP A 103 14.48 17.07 -22.00
CA TRP A 103 14.69 16.07 -23.07
C TRP A 103 13.94 14.76 -22.80
N HIS A 104 12.69 14.92 -22.37
CA HIS A 104 11.89 13.85 -21.82
C HIS A 104 10.55 13.78 -22.54
N GLU A 105 10.22 12.60 -23.06
CA GLU A 105 8.94 12.30 -23.67
C GLU A 105 8.22 11.26 -22.84
N THR A 106 6.90 11.40 -22.70
CA THR A 106 6.08 10.48 -21.92
C THR A 106 4.78 10.15 -22.65
N TYR A 107 4.36 8.90 -22.55
CA TYR A 107 3.01 8.47 -22.83
C TYR A 107 2.37 7.94 -21.54
N ASP A 108 1.31 8.58 -21.08
CA ASP A 108 0.57 8.14 -19.91
C ASP A 108 -0.59 7.22 -20.33
N TYR A 109 -0.65 6.04 -19.72
CA TYR A 109 -1.77 5.11 -19.85
C TYR A 109 -2.52 4.97 -18.52
N ARG A 110 -3.84 5.22 -18.58
CA ARG A 110 -4.78 5.01 -17.47
C ARG A 110 -5.98 4.19 -17.93
N PRO A 111 -6.22 3.01 -17.34
CA PRO A 111 -7.46 2.28 -17.56
C PRO A 111 -8.69 3.13 -17.21
N GLY A 112 -9.73 3.03 -18.05
CA GLY A 112 -10.97 3.79 -17.90
C GLY A 112 -10.94 5.18 -18.55
N LEU A 113 -9.79 5.62 -19.07
CA LEU A 113 -9.64 6.85 -19.84
C LEU A 113 -9.26 6.50 -21.29
N THR A 114 -10.00 7.03 -22.26
CA THR A 114 -9.67 6.90 -23.68
C THR A 114 -8.76 8.07 -24.08
N PRO A 115 -7.60 7.82 -24.72
CA PRO A 115 -6.81 8.89 -25.32
C PRO A 115 -7.68 9.64 -26.34
N THR A 116 -7.87 10.94 -26.15
CA THR A 116 -8.56 11.81 -27.12
C THR A 116 -7.63 12.95 -27.46
N GLU A 117 -7.02 12.89 -28.65
CA GLU A 117 -6.35 14.03 -29.25
C GLU A 117 -7.39 15.13 -29.58
N PRO A 118 -7.05 16.41 -29.44
CA PRO A 118 -7.93 17.52 -29.81
C PRO A 118 -8.34 17.51 -31.30
N ASN A 119 -7.59 16.82 -32.16
CA ASN A 119 -7.81 16.77 -33.61
C ASN A 119 -8.62 15.55 -34.09
N GLY A 120 -9.04 14.65 -33.19
CA GLY A 120 -9.85 13.48 -33.55
C GLY A 120 -9.12 12.36 -34.32
N GLU A 121 -7.79 12.46 -34.49
CA GLU A 121 -6.97 11.36 -35.01
C GLU A 121 -6.72 10.32 -33.91
N LEU A 122 -6.80 9.04 -34.27
CA LEU A 122 -6.59 7.92 -33.36
C LEU A 122 -5.09 7.76 -33.08
N GLU A 123 -4.64 8.22 -31.92
CA GLU A 123 -3.28 7.95 -31.45
C GLU A 123 -3.15 6.48 -31.06
N PHE A 124 -2.19 5.77 -31.67
CA PHE A 124 -1.90 4.39 -31.31
C PHE A 124 -0.91 4.35 -30.15
N PRO A 125 -1.33 3.90 -28.95
CA PRO A 125 -0.41 3.74 -27.81
C PRO A 125 0.68 2.69 -28.11
N PRO A 126 1.78 2.69 -27.34
CA PRO A 126 2.61 1.50 -27.19
C PRO A 126 1.73 0.25 -26.92
N SER A 127 2.13 -0.88 -27.49
CA SER A 127 1.40 -2.14 -27.39
C SER A 127 1.58 -2.79 -26.01
N GLY A 128 0.56 -3.53 -25.56
CA GLY A 128 0.62 -4.33 -24.34
C GLY A 128 0.47 -3.56 -23.02
N LEU A 129 0.17 -2.24 -23.06
CA LEU A 129 0.01 -1.43 -21.84
C LEU A 129 -1.07 -1.94 -20.86
N PRO A 130 -2.24 -2.46 -21.30
CA PRO A 130 -3.21 -3.02 -20.36
C PRO A 130 -2.66 -4.20 -19.55
N ASP A 131 -1.93 -5.11 -20.21
CA ASP A 131 -1.36 -6.29 -19.57
C ASP A 131 -0.20 -5.91 -18.65
N ILE A 132 0.67 -4.99 -19.07
CA ILE A 132 1.77 -4.45 -18.26
C ILE A 132 1.22 -3.72 -17.04
N PHE A 133 0.18 -2.91 -17.21
CA PHE A 133 -0.49 -2.21 -16.11
C PHE A 133 -1.04 -3.22 -15.08
N SER A 134 -1.69 -4.28 -15.54
CA SER A 134 -2.21 -5.33 -14.67
C SER A 134 -1.08 -6.05 -13.89
N LEU A 135 -0.01 -6.44 -14.59
CA LEU A 135 1.15 -7.10 -14.01
C LEU A 135 1.83 -6.23 -12.94
N LEU A 136 2.23 -5.01 -13.30
CA LEU A 136 2.94 -4.10 -12.39
C LEU A 136 2.03 -3.63 -11.26
N GLY A 137 0.73 -3.43 -11.53
CA GLY A 137 -0.26 -3.06 -10.52
C GLY A 137 -0.50 -4.15 -9.49
N LYS A 138 -0.51 -5.42 -9.90
CA LYS A 138 -0.56 -6.55 -8.97
C LYS A 138 0.72 -6.60 -8.12
N ALA A 139 1.88 -6.52 -8.75
CA ALA A 139 3.17 -6.56 -8.06
C ALA A 139 3.30 -5.42 -7.02
N ALA A 140 2.91 -4.19 -7.39
CA ALA A 140 2.95 -3.05 -6.49
C ALA A 140 2.05 -3.24 -5.25
N ARG A 141 0.90 -3.91 -5.38
CA ARG A 141 0.01 -4.23 -4.25
C ARG A 141 0.60 -5.31 -3.36
N ASP A 142 1.15 -6.38 -3.94
CA ASP A 142 1.83 -7.44 -3.18
C ASP A 142 3.00 -6.86 -2.37
N ILE A 143 3.77 -5.94 -2.96
CA ILE A 143 4.87 -5.23 -2.28
C ILE A 143 4.35 -4.30 -1.18
N LEU A 144 3.24 -3.58 -1.42
CA LEU A 144 2.64 -2.71 -0.40
C LEU A 144 2.11 -3.50 0.80
N ASP A 145 1.57 -4.70 0.57
CA ASP A 145 1.18 -5.62 1.63
C ASP A 145 2.40 -6.17 2.41
N ALA A 146 3.51 -6.44 1.72
CA ALA A 146 4.78 -6.81 2.36
C ALA A 146 5.35 -5.67 3.24
N ILE A 147 5.28 -4.42 2.77
CA ILE A 147 5.65 -3.23 3.57
C ILE A 147 4.69 -3.06 4.76
N SER A 148 3.40 -3.32 4.58
CA SER A 148 2.43 -3.29 5.67
C SER A 148 2.81 -4.30 6.76
N PHE A 149 3.23 -5.50 6.36
CA PHE A 149 3.69 -6.53 7.28
C PHE A 149 4.99 -6.14 8.01
N SER A 150 5.99 -5.56 7.32
CA SER A 150 7.23 -5.10 7.98
C SER A 150 6.97 -4.02 9.04
N LEU A 151 5.93 -3.20 8.81
CA LEU A 151 5.45 -2.19 9.75
C LEU A 151 4.48 -2.76 10.81
N ASN A 152 4.29 -4.08 10.91
CA ASN A 152 3.34 -4.72 11.84
C ASN A 152 1.91 -4.18 11.72
N LEU A 153 1.50 -3.76 10.52
CA LEU A 153 0.13 -3.35 10.23
C LEU A 153 -0.77 -4.58 10.03
N ARG A 154 -2.08 -4.35 10.01
CA ARG A 154 -3.02 -5.41 9.65
C ARG A 154 -2.93 -5.68 8.15
N SER A 155 -3.27 -6.90 7.76
CA SER A 155 -3.40 -7.25 6.34
C SER A 155 -4.32 -6.25 5.63
N PHE A 156 -3.94 -5.84 4.42
CA PHE A 156 -4.71 -4.91 3.57
C PHE A 156 -4.96 -3.53 4.19
N SER A 157 -4.08 -3.04 5.08
CA SER A 157 -4.21 -1.74 5.76
C SER A 157 -4.35 -0.54 4.80
N PHE A 158 -3.85 -0.64 3.57
CA PHE A 158 -3.97 0.42 2.55
C PHE A 158 -5.10 0.20 1.53
N SER A 159 -5.89 -0.88 1.64
CA SER A 159 -6.92 -1.21 0.65
C SER A 159 -7.98 -0.10 0.46
N GLU A 160 -8.34 0.62 1.52
CA GLU A 160 -9.34 1.68 1.48
C GLU A 160 -8.92 2.90 0.63
N ILE A 161 -7.62 3.14 0.50
CA ILE A 161 -7.07 4.25 -0.28
C ILE A 161 -6.68 3.85 -1.70
N LEU A 162 -6.91 2.59 -2.10
CA LEU A 162 -6.56 2.10 -3.44
C LEU A 162 -7.79 1.94 -4.32
N ASP A 163 -7.56 1.94 -5.64
CA ASP A 163 -8.60 1.56 -6.59
C ASP A 163 -9.06 0.10 -6.39
N ASN A 164 -10.30 -0.21 -6.79
CA ASN A 164 -10.78 -1.59 -6.86
C ASN A 164 -10.05 -2.34 -7.99
N VAL A 165 -9.82 -3.64 -7.81
CA VAL A 165 -9.32 -4.53 -8.86
C VAL A 165 -10.30 -5.71 -8.98
N PRO A 166 -11.01 -5.85 -10.11
CA PRO A 166 -11.05 -4.94 -11.26
C PRO A 166 -11.71 -3.59 -10.92
N LEU A 167 -11.44 -2.57 -11.73
CA LEU A 167 -12.12 -1.26 -11.64
C LEU A 167 -13.62 -1.43 -11.85
N ARG A 168 -14.44 -0.59 -11.21
CA ARG A 168 -15.89 -0.60 -11.48
C ARG A 168 -16.16 0.03 -12.84
N ASN A 169 -17.34 -0.27 -13.39
CA ASN A 169 -17.74 0.26 -14.69
C ASN A 169 -17.68 1.81 -14.69
N ARG A 170 -17.00 2.38 -15.69
CA ARG A 170 -16.74 3.83 -15.86
C ARG A 170 -15.85 4.49 -14.81
N GLU A 171 -15.18 3.72 -13.94
CA GLU A 171 -14.12 4.28 -13.09
C GLU A 171 -12.82 4.44 -13.89
N ILE A 172 -12.15 5.59 -13.73
CA ILE A 172 -10.79 5.83 -14.21
C ILE A 172 -9.82 5.41 -13.10
N SER A 173 -8.73 4.73 -13.45
CA SER A 173 -7.71 4.42 -12.46
C SER A 173 -7.00 5.67 -11.96
N SER A 174 -6.86 5.75 -10.64
CA SER A 174 -6.01 6.71 -9.96
C SER A 174 -4.53 6.42 -10.20
N SER A 175 -4.16 5.16 -10.49
CA SER A 175 -2.78 4.75 -10.85
C SER A 175 -2.51 4.95 -12.34
N VAL A 176 -1.23 5.11 -12.70
CA VAL A 176 -0.80 5.38 -14.08
C VAL A 176 0.39 4.51 -14.47
N LEU A 177 0.41 4.05 -15.72
CA LEU A 177 1.60 3.50 -16.35
C LEU A 177 2.14 4.55 -17.33
N SER A 178 3.28 5.14 -16.97
CA SER A 178 3.98 6.10 -17.81
C SER A 178 5.06 5.37 -18.60
N VAL A 179 5.05 5.52 -19.92
CA VAL A 179 6.11 5.07 -20.82
C VAL A 179 6.97 6.28 -21.11
N CYS A 180 8.25 6.25 -20.74
CA CYS A 180 9.11 7.43 -20.80
C CYS A 180 10.31 7.19 -21.72
N CYS A 181 10.72 8.21 -22.47
CA CYS A 181 11.96 8.22 -23.24
C CYS A 181 12.79 9.46 -22.90
N HIS A 182 14.07 9.24 -22.57
CA HIS A 182 15.02 10.30 -22.24
C HIS A 182 16.11 10.43 -23.31
N SER A 183 16.47 11.67 -23.62
CA SER A 183 17.66 12.03 -24.40
C SER A 183 17.71 11.41 -25.81
N ARG A 184 16.62 11.51 -26.58
CA ARG A 184 16.68 11.16 -28.02
C ARG A 184 17.52 12.20 -28.80
N PRO A 185 18.38 11.79 -29.75
CA PRO A 185 19.22 12.74 -30.51
C PRO A 185 18.47 13.77 -31.35
N THR A 186 17.21 13.51 -31.71
CA THR A 186 16.34 14.49 -32.38
C THR A 186 16.20 15.81 -31.61
N PHE A 187 16.47 15.83 -30.29
CA PHE A 187 16.59 17.05 -29.49
C PHE A 187 17.78 17.93 -29.90
N GLN A 188 18.92 17.34 -30.28
CA GLN A 188 20.12 18.09 -30.70
C GLN A 188 19.95 18.69 -32.11
N GLU A 189 19.38 17.95 -33.07
CA GLU A 189 19.18 18.45 -34.45
C GLU A 189 18.16 19.59 -34.52
N ALA A 190 17.09 19.58 -33.71
CA ALA A 190 16.13 20.67 -33.65
C ALA A 190 16.75 22.00 -33.16
N GLN A 191 17.77 21.94 -32.29
CA GLN A 191 18.54 23.14 -31.90
C GLN A 191 19.58 23.53 -32.95
N HIS A 192 20.22 22.57 -33.63
CA HIS A 192 21.18 22.87 -34.69
C HIS A 192 20.55 23.54 -35.92
N HIS A 193 19.30 23.23 -36.26
CA HIS A 193 18.57 23.95 -37.31
C HIS A 193 18.11 25.35 -36.90
N SER A 194 18.04 25.66 -35.61
CA SER A 194 17.81 27.03 -35.11
C SER A 194 19.12 27.85 -35.02
N MET A 195 20.27 27.23 -35.25
CA MET A 195 21.61 27.81 -35.05
C MET A 195 22.31 28.24 -36.36
N THR A 196 21.64 28.17 -37.51
CA THR A 196 22.19 28.76 -38.76
C THR A 196 21.93 30.25 -38.89
N THR A 197 21.25 30.88 -37.93
CA THR A 197 21.16 32.34 -37.79
C THR A 197 22.05 32.80 -36.63
N GLN A 198 23.28 33.12 -36.99
CA GLN A 198 24.26 34.00 -36.33
C GLN A 198 24.10 34.32 -34.82
N ASP A 199 25.20 34.00 -34.12
CA ASP A 199 25.96 34.88 -33.21
C ASP A 199 26.03 34.47 -31.71
N ASN A 200 27.28 34.32 -31.27
CA ASN A 200 27.80 34.30 -29.90
C ASN A 200 27.23 33.31 -28.85
N GLY A 201 27.98 32.23 -28.64
CA GLY A 201 28.70 32.04 -27.38
C GLY A 201 27.89 31.85 -26.08
N GLN A 202 26.63 31.46 -26.14
CA GLN A 202 25.88 31.08 -24.93
C GLN A 202 25.82 29.56 -24.83
N LEU A 203 26.85 28.98 -24.20
CA LEU A 203 26.73 27.68 -23.54
C LEU A 203 25.49 27.77 -22.65
N VAL A 204 24.39 27.15 -23.07
CA VAL A 204 23.20 27.00 -22.23
C VAL A 204 23.67 26.22 -21.01
N ILE A 205 23.85 26.95 -19.91
CA ILE A 205 24.31 26.42 -18.63
C ILE A 205 23.29 25.35 -18.24
N PHE A 206 23.74 24.10 -18.25
CA PHE A 206 23.00 22.94 -17.79
C PHE A 206 22.44 23.26 -16.40
N GLN A 207 21.12 23.46 -16.30
CA GLN A 207 20.47 23.56 -15.00
C GLN A 207 20.67 22.21 -14.31
N ASP A 208 21.40 22.25 -13.19
CA ASP A 208 21.59 21.12 -12.28
C ASP A 208 20.22 20.50 -12.01
N HIS A 209 20.00 19.30 -12.54
CA HIS A 209 18.68 18.67 -12.58
C HIS A 209 18.12 18.57 -11.17
N GLU A 210 17.06 19.32 -10.87
CA GLU A 210 16.33 19.20 -9.60
C GLU A 210 15.93 17.74 -9.40
N HIS A 211 16.26 17.20 -8.23
CA HIS A 211 15.91 15.84 -7.85
C HIS A 211 14.39 15.69 -7.78
N GLN A 212 13.88 14.58 -8.29
CA GLN A 212 12.45 14.31 -8.35
C GLN A 212 12.02 13.43 -7.18
N VAL A 213 10.79 13.65 -6.71
CA VAL A 213 10.12 12.77 -5.76
C VAL A 213 8.72 12.48 -6.29
N ASP A 214 8.36 11.20 -6.38
CA ASP A 214 7.04 10.81 -6.84
C ASP A 214 5.99 11.03 -5.74
N LYS A 215 4.80 11.51 -6.11
CA LYS A 215 3.64 11.60 -5.21
C LYS A 215 2.88 10.27 -5.03
N SER A 216 3.41 9.18 -5.57
CA SER A 216 2.82 7.84 -5.51
C SER A 216 2.94 7.22 -4.11
N LEU A 217 2.29 6.08 -3.90
CA LEU A 217 2.58 5.19 -2.78
C LEU A 217 3.88 4.42 -3.09
N ILE A 218 3.90 3.73 -4.22
CA ILE A 218 5.03 2.95 -4.71
C ILE A 218 5.14 3.18 -6.21
N THR A 219 6.37 3.31 -6.71
CA THR A 219 6.67 3.27 -8.14
C THR A 219 7.44 2.00 -8.46
N VAL A 220 7.06 1.32 -9.54
CA VAL A 220 7.76 0.17 -10.12
C VAL A 220 8.27 0.57 -11.50
N ILE A 221 9.58 0.54 -11.71
CA ILE A 221 10.21 0.99 -12.95
C ILE A 221 11.08 -0.11 -13.57
N LYS A 222 10.85 -0.35 -14.86
CA LYS A 222 11.70 -1.19 -15.70
C LYS A 222 12.27 -0.33 -16.83
N SER A 223 13.57 -0.38 -17.02
CA SER A 223 14.27 0.38 -18.07
C SER A 223 14.99 -0.53 -19.04
N ASP A 224 15.23 -0.03 -20.25
CA ASP A 224 16.05 -0.71 -21.26
C ASP A 224 17.56 -0.50 -21.05
N ARG A 225 17.94 0.57 -20.34
CA ARG A 225 19.32 0.96 -20.03
C ARG A 225 19.43 1.53 -18.62
N CYS A 226 20.64 1.47 -18.08
CA CYS A 226 20.98 2.10 -16.81
C CYS A 226 20.95 3.63 -16.90
N GLY A 227 20.75 4.28 -15.76
CA GLY A 227 20.79 5.74 -15.62
C GLY A 227 19.92 6.26 -14.47
N LEU A 228 19.11 5.41 -13.84
CA LEU A 228 18.32 5.78 -12.67
C LEU A 228 19.21 5.83 -11.43
N HIS A 229 19.26 6.99 -10.82
CA HIS A 229 19.93 7.19 -9.55
C HIS A 229 18.92 7.49 -8.45
N VAL A 230 19.11 6.90 -7.28
CA VAL A 230 18.35 7.20 -6.07
C VAL A 230 19.30 7.70 -5.00
N LYS A 231 18.83 8.61 -4.15
CA LYS A 231 19.61 9.10 -3.01
C LYS A 231 19.48 8.12 -1.85
N ASP A 232 20.60 7.60 -1.36
CA ASP A 232 20.64 6.74 -0.18
C ASP A 232 20.34 7.53 1.11
N GLN A 233 20.22 6.82 2.25
CA GLN A 233 20.00 7.43 3.57
C GLN A 233 21.11 8.41 4.01
N ASN A 234 22.32 8.26 3.46
CA ASN A 234 23.46 9.13 3.75
C ASN A 234 23.49 10.38 2.86
N GLY A 235 22.65 10.42 1.83
CA GLY A 235 22.57 11.52 0.87
C GLY A 235 23.39 11.30 -0.40
N HIS A 236 23.94 10.10 -0.63
CA HIS A 236 24.72 9.77 -1.81
C HIS A 236 23.83 9.30 -2.97
N TRP A 237 24.18 9.69 -4.19
CA TRP A 237 23.54 9.15 -5.40
C TRP A 237 24.08 7.77 -5.72
N ILE A 238 23.19 6.79 -5.77
CA ILE A 238 23.50 5.41 -6.15
C ILE A 238 22.80 5.04 -7.45
N LEU A 239 23.52 4.44 -8.39
CA LEU A 239 22.94 3.88 -9.62
C LEU A 239 22.20 2.60 -9.25
N VAL A 240 20.87 2.58 -9.40
CA VAL A 240 20.03 1.45 -8.95
C VAL A 240 19.71 0.46 -10.06
N ASP A 241 19.77 0.87 -11.33
CA ASP A 241 19.42 0.06 -12.49
C ASP A 241 20.64 -0.39 -13.33
N GLY A 242 21.83 -0.38 -12.73
CA GLY A 242 23.09 -0.70 -13.40
C GLY A 242 23.26 -2.17 -13.79
N ASP A 243 22.66 -3.10 -13.04
CA ASP A 243 22.87 -4.54 -13.18
C ASP A 243 21.56 -5.33 -13.33
N LEU A 244 20.48 -4.70 -13.82
CA LEU A 244 19.17 -5.35 -13.90
C LEU A 244 19.12 -6.47 -14.94
N GLY A 245 18.68 -7.65 -14.47
CA GLY A 245 18.29 -8.76 -15.31
C GLY A 245 16.99 -8.51 -16.09
N PRO A 246 16.67 -9.40 -17.05
CA PRO A 246 15.48 -9.25 -17.92
C PRO A 246 14.14 -9.37 -17.17
N GLN A 247 14.14 -9.92 -15.95
CA GLN A 247 12.98 -10.12 -15.10
C GLN A 247 12.93 -9.13 -13.93
N GLU A 248 13.85 -8.17 -13.88
CA GLU A 248 14.04 -7.35 -12.70
C GLU A 248 13.59 -5.92 -12.97
N ALA A 249 12.90 -5.35 -11.99
CA ALA A 249 12.51 -3.95 -11.97
C ALA A 249 12.95 -3.31 -10.66
N ILE A 250 13.15 -1.99 -10.69
CA ILE A 250 13.38 -1.22 -9.46
C ILE A 250 12.03 -0.86 -8.88
N ILE A 251 11.97 -0.83 -7.56
CA ILE A 251 10.88 -0.23 -6.83
C ILE A 251 11.41 0.87 -5.92
N TYR A 252 10.58 1.88 -5.68
CA TYR A 252 10.89 2.89 -4.68
C TYR A 252 9.62 3.53 -4.10
N PRO A 253 9.63 3.99 -2.83
CA PRO A 253 8.50 4.63 -2.17
C PRO A 253 8.28 6.07 -2.66
N GLY A 254 7.03 6.51 -2.70
CA GLY A 254 6.67 7.91 -2.95
C GLY A 254 6.14 8.63 -1.71
N LEU A 255 5.84 9.92 -1.86
CA LEU A 255 5.39 10.81 -0.78
C LEU A 255 4.06 10.37 -0.16
N ALA A 256 3.16 9.75 -0.92
CA ALA A 256 1.89 9.31 -0.36
C ALA A 256 2.11 8.18 0.65
N LEU A 257 3.09 7.30 0.41
CA LEU A 257 3.42 6.23 1.35
C LEU A 257 4.12 6.78 2.58
N TYR A 258 5.03 7.73 2.42
CA TYR A 258 5.61 8.49 3.53
C TYR A 258 4.53 9.12 4.41
N GLN A 259 3.55 9.79 3.81
CA GLN A 259 2.43 10.40 4.54
C GLN A 259 1.54 9.35 5.22
N ALA A 260 1.21 8.25 4.53
CA ALA A 260 0.33 7.20 5.07
C ALA A 260 1.00 6.38 6.19
N THR A 261 2.33 6.32 6.18
CA THR A 261 3.15 5.61 7.18
C THR A 261 3.68 6.52 8.28
N ALA A 262 3.23 7.78 8.39
CA ALA A 262 3.71 8.73 9.39
C ALA A 262 5.25 8.93 9.37
N GLY A 263 5.86 8.83 8.19
CA GLY A 263 7.29 9.00 8.01
C GLY A 263 8.17 7.77 8.20
N TYR A 264 7.58 6.62 8.56
CA TYR A 264 8.35 5.38 8.79
C TYR A 264 8.92 4.78 7.48
N VAL A 265 8.39 5.17 6.32
CA VAL A 265 8.95 4.82 5.02
C VAL A 265 9.34 6.10 4.30
N SER A 266 10.64 6.35 4.16
CA SER A 266 11.17 7.52 3.47
C SER A 266 10.86 7.48 1.98
N PRO A 267 10.48 8.60 1.37
CA PRO A 267 10.27 8.68 -0.08
C PRO A 267 11.63 8.69 -0.79
N ALA A 268 11.69 8.14 -1.99
CA ALA A 268 12.90 8.17 -2.78
C ALA A 268 13.07 9.50 -3.52
N LEU A 269 14.23 10.13 -3.29
CA LEU A 269 14.75 11.18 -4.16
C LEU A 269 15.47 10.51 -5.32
N HIS A 270 15.02 10.77 -6.55
CA HIS A 270 15.57 10.13 -7.74
C HIS A 270 15.92 11.14 -8.83
N ARG A 271 16.81 10.73 -9.74
CA ARG A 271 17.14 11.45 -10.97
C ARG A 271 17.52 10.46 -12.06
N THR A 272 17.28 10.84 -13.31
CA THR A 272 17.78 10.08 -14.46
C THR A 272 18.98 10.83 -15.03
N GLU A 273 20.16 10.21 -15.00
CA GLU A 273 21.36 10.80 -15.57
C GLU A 273 21.41 10.60 -17.09
N MET A 274 21.63 11.70 -17.81
CA MET A 274 21.64 11.73 -19.28
C MET A 274 23.05 11.74 -19.88
N ALA A 275 24.08 12.03 -19.08
CA ALA A 275 25.44 12.33 -19.56
C ALA A 275 26.11 11.17 -20.31
N ASN A 276 25.78 9.91 -19.98
CA ASN A 276 26.34 8.73 -20.63
C ASN A 276 25.57 8.25 -21.88
N LEU A 277 24.58 9.01 -22.37
CA LEU A 277 23.78 8.67 -23.56
C LEU A 277 24.36 9.22 -24.87
N HIS A 278 25.51 9.90 -24.82
CA HIS A 278 26.21 10.42 -26.01
C HIS A 278 26.48 9.30 -27.03
N GLY A 279 25.94 9.43 -28.24
CA GLY A 279 26.11 8.48 -29.35
C GLY A 279 24.99 7.45 -29.53
N ASN A 280 23.93 7.49 -28.72
CA ASN A 280 22.82 6.54 -28.84
C ASN A 280 21.65 7.11 -29.67
N MET A 281 21.38 6.50 -30.84
CA MET A 281 20.30 6.92 -31.75
C MET A 281 18.88 6.84 -31.15
N TYR A 282 18.69 6.12 -30.04
CA TYR A 282 17.34 5.72 -29.58
C TYR A 282 16.96 6.19 -28.16
N GLY A 283 17.81 6.98 -27.48
CA GLY A 283 17.56 7.39 -26.09
C GLY A 283 17.46 6.23 -25.08
N ARG A 284 17.03 6.54 -23.86
CA ARG A 284 16.72 5.57 -22.78
C ARG A 284 15.21 5.47 -22.58
N CYS A 285 14.66 4.27 -22.76
CA CYS A 285 13.24 4.01 -22.57
C CYS A 285 12.96 3.32 -21.24
N SER A 286 11.82 3.66 -20.61
CA SER A 286 11.38 3.02 -19.37
C SER A 286 9.86 2.90 -19.28
N LEU A 287 9.42 1.86 -18.57
CA LEU A 287 8.05 1.64 -18.14
C LEU A 287 7.99 1.97 -16.64
N SER A 288 7.20 2.95 -16.24
CA SER A 288 7.06 3.40 -14.86
C SER A 288 5.60 3.29 -14.41
N PHE A 289 5.30 2.29 -13.59
CA PHE A 289 3.99 2.15 -12.97
C PHE A 289 3.98 2.87 -11.62
N LYS A 290 3.08 3.82 -11.45
CA LYS A 290 2.90 4.59 -10.21
C LYS A 290 1.60 4.15 -9.54
N LEU A 291 1.71 3.44 -8.42
CA LEU A 291 0.57 3.10 -7.58
C LEU A 291 0.13 4.35 -6.81
N MET A 292 -1.01 4.90 -7.18
CA MET A 292 -1.51 6.15 -6.60
C MET A 292 -2.66 5.89 -5.62
N PRO A 293 -2.80 6.71 -4.57
CA PRO A 293 -4.00 6.70 -3.76
C PRO A 293 -5.21 7.21 -4.55
N LYS A 294 -6.42 6.76 -4.20
CA LYS A 294 -7.67 7.13 -4.85
C LYS A 294 -8.04 8.58 -4.53
N SER A 295 -8.41 9.37 -5.54
CA SER A 295 -8.69 10.81 -5.45
C SER A 295 -9.67 11.21 -4.33
N MET A 296 -10.79 10.49 -4.24
CA MET A 296 -11.86 10.77 -3.26
C MET A 296 -11.60 10.19 -1.86
N THR A 297 -10.34 9.91 -1.50
CA THR A 297 -9.97 9.36 -0.20
C THR A 297 -9.07 10.31 0.58
N SER A 298 -8.72 9.94 1.81
CA SER A 298 -7.81 10.72 2.64
C SER A 298 -6.63 9.89 3.12
N LEU A 299 -5.45 10.49 3.10
CA LEU A 299 -4.23 9.92 3.69
C LEU A 299 -4.27 10.17 5.20
N SER A 300 -4.35 9.09 5.98
CA SER A 300 -4.39 9.15 7.45
C SER A 300 -3.50 8.08 8.07
N CYS A 301 -2.87 8.39 9.20
CA CYS A 301 -2.02 7.46 9.94
C CYS A 301 -2.82 6.61 10.95
N THR A 302 -4.09 6.32 10.66
CA THR A 302 -4.97 5.55 11.56
C THR A 302 -4.47 4.14 11.77
N GLN A 303 -4.00 3.48 10.70
CA GLN A 303 -3.43 2.13 10.75
C GLN A 303 -2.12 2.10 11.55
N MET A 304 -1.25 3.10 11.37
CA MET A 304 -0.01 3.26 12.16
C MET A 304 -0.32 3.35 13.66
N ARG A 305 -1.25 4.22 14.06
CA ARG A 305 -1.68 4.33 15.47
C ARG A 305 -2.30 3.04 16.00
N ALA A 306 -3.08 2.34 15.17
CA ALA A 306 -3.71 1.08 15.55
C ALA A 306 -2.70 -0.04 15.78
N ALA A 307 -1.55 0.00 15.10
CA ALA A 307 -0.41 -0.90 15.32
C ALA A 307 0.50 -0.46 16.49
N GLY A 308 0.24 0.69 17.09
CA GLY A 308 0.99 1.20 18.25
C GLY A 308 2.15 2.12 17.91
N HIS A 309 2.30 2.52 16.65
CA HIS A 309 3.34 3.46 16.23
C HIS A 309 3.08 4.87 16.74
N GLY A 310 4.15 5.57 17.11
CA GLY A 310 4.12 6.99 17.41
C GLY A 310 3.87 7.79 16.14
N VAL A 311 2.91 8.72 16.18
CA VAL A 311 2.55 9.58 15.04
C VAL A 311 2.69 11.03 15.46
N GLU A 312 3.66 11.72 14.85
CA GLU A 312 3.92 13.13 15.12
C GLU A 312 2.76 14.04 14.71
N ASP A 313 2.67 15.22 15.32
CA ASP A 313 1.55 16.16 15.14
C ASP A 313 1.31 16.52 13.66
N GLN A 314 2.38 16.61 12.84
CA GLN A 314 2.28 16.90 11.41
C GLN A 314 1.50 15.83 10.61
N PHE A 315 1.45 14.59 11.10
CA PHE A 315 0.78 13.46 10.45
C PHE A 315 -0.59 13.15 11.07
N GLN A 316 -0.99 13.85 12.13
CA GLN A 316 -2.23 13.55 12.85
C GLN A 316 -3.48 13.99 12.09
N ILE A 317 -3.37 15.04 11.28
CA ILE A 317 -4.47 15.60 10.49
C ILE A 317 -4.58 14.83 9.16
N PRO A 318 -5.71 14.16 8.88
CA PRO A 318 -5.91 13.52 7.58
C PRO A 318 -5.87 14.55 6.44
N ILE A 319 -5.22 14.21 5.34
CA ILE A 319 -5.11 15.07 4.15
C ILE A 319 -5.93 14.44 3.03
N GLN A 320 -6.82 15.21 2.39
CA GLN A 320 -7.52 14.73 1.20
C GLN A 320 -6.51 14.45 0.09
N VAL A 321 -6.67 13.33 -0.62
CA VAL A 321 -5.73 12.94 -1.68
C VAL A 321 -5.68 13.98 -2.78
N ASP A 322 -6.81 14.53 -3.21
CA ASP A 322 -6.83 15.59 -4.22
C ASP A 322 -6.04 16.83 -3.78
N ASP A 323 -6.18 17.27 -2.53
CA ASP A 323 -5.39 18.39 -1.99
C ASP A 323 -3.91 18.05 -1.94
N PHE A 324 -3.57 16.83 -1.49
CA PHE A 324 -2.20 16.34 -1.42
C PHE A 324 -1.54 16.33 -2.81
N MET A 325 -2.26 15.87 -3.82
CA MET A 325 -1.77 15.76 -5.19
C MET A 325 -1.59 17.12 -5.86
N GLN A 326 -2.40 18.12 -5.50
CA GLN A 326 -2.32 19.48 -6.03
C GLN A 326 -1.24 20.34 -5.36
N ARG A 327 -0.88 20.05 -4.11
CA ARG A 327 0.17 20.81 -3.38
C ARG A 327 1.54 20.55 -3.97
N SER A 328 2.36 21.60 -4.04
CA SER A 328 3.81 21.49 -4.19
C SER A 328 4.40 20.94 -2.89
N HIS A 329 5.17 19.87 -2.97
CA HIS A 329 5.86 19.31 -1.82
C HIS A 329 7.33 19.73 -1.86
N PRO A 330 7.89 20.28 -0.78
CA PRO A 330 9.30 20.63 -0.74
C PRO A 330 10.15 19.38 -0.92
N THR A 331 11.13 19.42 -1.82
CA THR A 331 12.08 18.35 -2.12
C THR A 331 13.31 18.35 -1.20
N ASP A 332 13.32 19.21 -0.17
CA ASP A 332 14.50 19.44 0.67
C ASP A 332 14.80 18.23 1.59
N PRO A 333 15.97 17.57 1.45
CA PRO A 333 16.33 16.33 2.16
C PRO A 333 16.45 16.48 3.68
N HIS A 334 16.51 17.70 4.22
CA HIS A 334 16.61 17.93 5.67
C HIS A 334 15.32 17.57 6.42
N PHE A 335 14.17 17.55 5.75
CA PHE A 335 12.89 17.20 6.37
C PHE A 335 12.72 15.70 6.67
N PHE A 336 13.42 14.81 5.95
CA PHE A 336 13.21 13.37 6.05
C PHE A 336 14.15 12.67 7.05
N LYS A 337 15.05 13.42 7.71
CA LYS A 337 16.13 12.88 8.58
C LYS A 337 15.71 12.47 10.00
N HIS A 338 14.43 12.62 10.37
CA HIS A 338 13.97 12.39 11.74
C HIS A 338 13.02 11.20 11.85
N SER A 339 13.44 9.97 11.51
CA SER A 339 12.60 8.79 11.76
C SER A 339 13.38 7.48 11.85
N PHE A 340 14.10 7.23 12.95
CA PHE A 340 14.34 5.85 13.43
C PHE A 340 14.64 5.85 14.95
N PRO A 341 13.87 5.13 15.79
CA PRO A 341 14.41 4.44 16.95
C PRO A 341 14.99 3.10 16.48
N SER A 342 16.31 2.94 16.58
CA SER A 342 16.98 1.64 16.44
C SER A 342 16.42 0.68 17.50
N TYR A 343 15.81 -0.42 17.07
CA TYR A 343 15.43 -1.52 17.96
C TYR A 343 16.69 -2.32 18.32
N ALA A 344 17.44 -1.83 19.30
CA ALA A 344 18.35 -2.67 20.06
C ALA A 344 17.54 -3.37 21.17
N TYR A 345 17.53 -4.70 21.17
CA TYR A 345 17.12 -5.49 22.34
C TYR A 345 18.08 -5.15 23.49
N SER A 346 17.62 -4.39 24.48
CA SER A 346 18.36 -4.22 25.74
C SER A 346 17.83 -5.21 26.78
N THR A 347 18.71 -6.13 27.14
CA THR A 347 18.62 -7.00 28.31
C THR A 347 18.43 -6.17 29.58
N SER A 348 17.53 -6.67 30.42
CA SER A 348 17.20 -6.24 31.77
C SER A 348 18.42 -5.86 32.62
N GLN A 349 18.45 -4.63 33.13
CA GLN A 349 19.02 -4.36 34.46
C GLN A 349 18.19 -3.34 35.23
N ASP A 350 18.03 -3.70 36.50
CA ASP A 350 17.28 -3.08 37.58
C ASP A 350 17.94 -1.78 38.05
N GLY A 351 17.15 -0.79 38.50
CA GLY A 351 17.71 0.48 38.95
C GLY A 351 16.69 1.59 39.22
N SER A 352 16.08 1.53 40.40
CA SER A 352 15.21 2.53 41.01
C SER A 352 15.83 3.94 41.06
N LEU A 353 15.00 4.99 40.83
CA LEU A 353 14.78 6.16 41.72
C LEU A 353 13.84 7.19 41.03
N LYS A 354 12.76 7.58 41.71
CA LYS A 354 11.88 8.76 41.47
C LYS A 354 12.00 9.68 42.71
N PRO A 355 11.33 10.88 42.86
CA PRO A 355 10.30 11.56 42.04
C PRO A 355 10.37 13.13 41.97
N SER A 356 9.48 13.76 41.19
CA SER A 356 8.67 14.96 41.58
C SER A 356 7.74 15.42 40.42
N ILE A 357 6.42 15.12 40.45
CA ILE A 357 5.24 15.93 40.82
C ILE A 357 5.00 17.23 40.01
N LYS A 358 3.89 17.22 39.21
CA LYS A 358 2.81 18.23 38.98
C LYS A 358 2.12 17.84 37.65
N ARG A 359 0.79 17.83 37.41
CA ARG A 359 -0.43 18.33 38.06
C ARG A 359 -1.61 17.60 37.36
N LYS A 360 -2.64 17.21 38.11
CA LYS A 360 -3.78 16.35 37.70
C LYS A 360 -4.91 17.19 37.06
N LYS A 361 -5.45 16.81 35.90
CA LYS A 361 -6.79 17.20 35.42
C LYS A 361 -7.50 15.98 34.82
N ASN A 362 -8.62 15.60 35.41
CA ASN A 362 -9.45 14.44 35.04
C ASN A 362 -10.06 14.64 33.65
N SER A 363 -9.89 13.65 32.77
CA SER A 363 -10.75 13.42 31.59
C SER A 363 -11.07 11.93 31.54
N THR A 364 -12.35 11.60 31.49
CA THR A 364 -12.93 10.25 31.54
C THR A 364 -12.54 9.45 30.29
N ARG A 365 -11.37 8.80 30.35
CA ARG A 365 -10.94 7.76 29.41
C ARG A 365 -11.95 6.60 29.43
N CYS A 366 -12.57 6.31 28.29
CA CYS A 366 -13.12 4.99 28.01
C CYS A 366 -11.98 3.97 28.16
N LYS A 367 -12.01 3.21 29.25
CA LYS A 367 -11.06 2.12 29.46
C LYS A 367 -11.24 1.09 28.34
N PRO A 368 -10.16 0.50 27.81
CA PRO A 368 -10.24 -0.63 26.90
C PRO A 368 -11.12 -1.71 27.54
N LEU A 369 -12.09 -2.24 26.79
CA LEU A 369 -12.94 -3.31 27.30
C LEU A 369 -12.06 -4.51 27.66
N PRO A 370 -12.37 -5.25 28.74
CA PRO A 370 -11.64 -6.46 29.09
C PRO A 370 -11.56 -7.41 27.88
N PRO A 371 -10.47 -8.15 27.68
CA PRO A 371 -10.30 -9.06 26.55
C PRO A 371 -11.50 -10.00 26.33
N SER A 372 -12.12 -10.48 27.40
CA SER A 372 -13.34 -11.30 27.39
C SER A 372 -14.56 -10.60 26.80
N LYS A 373 -14.70 -9.29 27.05
CA LYS A 373 -15.80 -8.48 26.51
C LYS A 373 -15.56 -8.10 25.04
N ARG A 374 -14.31 -7.89 24.65
CA ARG A 374 -13.92 -7.64 23.24
C ARG A 374 -14.15 -8.89 22.38
N LEU A 375 -13.74 -10.06 22.88
CA LEU A 375 -13.99 -11.35 22.22
C LEU A 375 -15.48 -11.63 22.08
N ARG A 376 -16.29 -11.32 23.10
CA ARG A 376 -17.75 -11.46 23.05
C ARG A 376 -18.39 -10.57 21.97
N LEU A 377 -17.91 -9.35 21.80
CA LEU A 377 -18.41 -8.42 20.77
C LEU A 377 -17.99 -8.86 19.36
N GLU A 378 -16.77 -9.37 19.19
CA GLU A 378 -16.30 -9.88 17.91
C GLU A 378 -17.03 -11.16 17.51
N ALA A 379 -17.26 -12.08 18.45
CA ALA A 379 -18.06 -13.27 18.22
C ALA A 379 -19.51 -12.92 17.83
N GLN A 380 -20.12 -11.91 18.48
CA GLN A 380 -21.43 -11.40 18.07
C GLN A 380 -21.42 -10.80 16.67
N ARG A 381 -20.34 -10.10 16.27
CA ARG A 381 -20.18 -9.53 14.92
C ARG A 381 -20.11 -10.64 13.86
N VAL A 382 -19.26 -11.64 14.07
CA VAL A 382 -19.08 -12.78 13.15
C VAL A 382 -20.37 -13.59 13.02
N LEU A 383 -21.09 -13.80 14.13
CA LEU A 383 -22.36 -14.52 14.09
C LEU A 383 -23.45 -13.73 13.32
N LYS A 384 -23.50 -12.41 13.53
CA LYS A 384 -24.40 -11.50 12.80
C LYS A 384 -24.12 -11.53 11.30
N GLU A 385 -22.85 -11.51 10.92
CA GLU A 385 -22.39 -11.61 9.52
C GLU A 385 -22.80 -12.95 8.88
N ARG A 386 -22.62 -14.07 9.59
CA ARG A 386 -22.99 -15.39 9.10
C ARG A 386 -24.50 -15.57 8.94
N VAL A 387 -25.30 -15.03 9.87
CA VAL A 387 -26.77 -15.04 9.78
C VAL A 387 -27.25 -14.21 8.59
N GLN A 388 -26.65 -13.04 8.35
CA GLN A 388 -26.96 -12.20 7.19
C GLN A 388 -26.64 -12.93 5.88
N ASN A 389 -25.47 -13.57 5.78
CA ASN A 389 -25.07 -14.33 4.59
C ASN A 389 -26.03 -15.49 4.27
N ILE A 390 -26.51 -16.22 5.29
CA ILE A 390 -27.50 -17.30 5.12
C ILE A 390 -28.83 -16.74 4.61
N ALA A 391 -29.26 -15.60 5.13
CA ALA A 391 -30.48 -14.93 4.71
C ALA A 391 -30.38 -14.44 3.26
N ASP A 392 -29.28 -13.81 2.89
CA ASP A 392 -29.05 -13.34 1.52
C ASP A 392 -29.06 -14.51 0.53
N LYS A 393 -28.41 -15.63 0.87
CA LYS A 393 -28.43 -16.86 0.06
C LYS A 393 -29.83 -17.47 -0.10
N LYS A 394 -30.70 -17.30 0.89
CA LYS A 394 -32.09 -17.81 0.86
C LYS A 394 -33.10 -16.77 0.37
N GLY A 395 -32.65 -15.58 -0.04
CA GLY A 395 -33.53 -14.47 -0.45
C GLY A 395 -34.39 -13.92 0.69
N ILE A 396 -34.04 -14.18 1.94
CA ILE A 396 -34.78 -13.74 3.13
C ILE A 396 -34.27 -12.35 3.52
N LYS A 397 -35.15 -11.34 3.54
CA LYS A 397 -34.80 -10.03 4.08
C LYS A 397 -34.70 -10.11 5.60
N LEU A 398 -33.53 -9.85 6.17
CA LEU A 398 -33.33 -9.76 7.63
C LEU A 398 -32.88 -8.36 8.03
N ARG A 399 -33.31 -7.94 9.23
CA ARG A 399 -32.85 -6.71 9.89
C ARG A 399 -32.54 -7.02 11.34
N PHE A 400 -31.42 -6.47 11.84
CA PHE A 400 -31.03 -6.61 13.23
C PHE A 400 -31.47 -5.40 14.05
N CYS A 401 -32.02 -5.64 15.24
CA CYS A 401 -32.38 -4.58 16.17
C CYS A 401 -31.12 -3.86 16.69
N GLY A 402 -31.13 -2.52 16.65
CA GLY A 402 -30.03 -1.66 17.10
C GLY A 402 -30.15 -1.15 18.55
N LEU A 403 -31.21 -1.53 19.26
CA LEU A 403 -31.47 -1.06 20.62
C LEU A 403 -30.56 -1.76 21.65
N LYS A 404 -29.87 -0.95 22.46
CA LYS A 404 -28.92 -1.44 23.48
C LYS A 404 -29.60 -2.13 24.68
N GLU A 405 -30.89 -1.91 24.89
CA GLU A 405 -31.70 -2.43 26.01
C GLU A 405 -32.91 -3.23 25.52
N CYS A 406 -32.70 -4.10 24.54
CA CYS A 406 -33.78 -4.82 23.88
C CYS A 406 -34.36 -6.01 24.68
N GLU A 407 -33.62 -6.54 25.65
CA GLU A 407 -33.96 -7.79 26.36
C GLU A 407 -35.25 -7.72 27.21
N GLY A 408 -35.70 -6.52 27.61
CA GLY A 408 -36.84 -6.35 28.53
C GLY A 408 -38.21 -6.13 27.87
N HIS A 409 -38.27 -5.79 26.58
CA HIS A 409 -39.49 -5.20 25.98
C HIS A 409 -40.21 -6.09 24.97
N ILE A 410 -39.67 -7.25 24.59
CA ILE A 410 -40.24 -8.13 23.56
C ILE A 410 -41.65 -8.64 23.90
N ARG A 411 -42.01 -8.69 25.19
CA ARG A 411 -43.32 -9.14 25.66
C ARG A 411 -44.34 -8.01 25.86
N SER A 412 -43.96 -6.75 25.65
CA SER A 412 -44.87 -5.59 25.77
C SER A 412 -45.54 -5.31 24.43
N LEU A 413 -46.86 -5.06 24.45
CA LEU A 413 -47.64 -4.65 23.26
C LEU A 413 -47.10 -3.33 22.67
N ASP A 414 -46.56 -2.44 23.51
CA ASP A 414 -45.83 -1.22 23.13
C ASP A 414 -44.31 -1.42 23.20
N SER A 415 -43.77 -2.39 22.45
CA SER A 415 -42.31 -2.54 22.39
C SER A 415 -41.68 -1.42 21.53
N PRO A 416 -40.57 -0.79 21.98
CA PRO A 416 -39.83 0.19 21.17
C PRO A 416 -39.41 -0.37 19.81
N CYS A 417 -39.17 -1.68 19.73
CA CYS A 417 -38.87 -2.40 18.50
C CYS A 417 -40.04 -2.39 17.51
N SER A 418 -41.28 -2.52 17.99
CA SER A 418 -42.49 -2.44 17.17
C SER A 418 -42.69 -1.03 16.60
N ARG A 419 -42.45 0.01 17.41
CA ARG A 419 -42.52 1.41 16.96
C ARG A 419 -41.47 1.73 15.89
N ILE A 420 -40.22 1.30 16.09
CA ILE A 420 -39.15 1.44 15.09
C ILE A 420 -39.49 0.69 13.80
N ARG A 421 -40.10 -0.50 13.90
CA ARG A 421 -40.57 -1.26 12.74
C ARG A 421 -41.60 -0.48 11.92
N MET A 422 -42.56 0.17 12.59
CA MET A 422 -43.57 1.02 11.94
C MET A 422 -42.96 2.29 11.34
N GLU A 423 -42.11 3.02 12.08
CA GLU A 423 -41.46 4.25 11.61
C GLU A 423 -40.62 4.03 10.34
N LEU A 424 -39.97 2.87 10.23
CA LEU A 424 -39.14 2.51 9.08
C LEU A 424 -39.92 1.85 7.94
N GLY A 425 -41.23 1.66 8.08
CA GLY A 425 -42.07 0.98 7.10
C GLY A 425 -41.62 -0.46 6.82
N TRP A 426 -41.06 -1.15 7.81
CA TRP A 426 -40.52 -2.49 7.58
C TRP A 426 -41.65 -3.52 7.42
N PRO A 427 -41.67 -4.33 6.34
CA PRO A 427 -42.85 -5.09 5.97
C PRO A 427 -43.33 -6.06 7.06
N PRO A 428 -44.65 -6.19 7.29
CA PRO A 428 -45.20 -7.21 8.19
C PRO A 428 -44.85 -8.62 7.68
N GLY A 429 -44.48 -9.52 8.59
CA GLY A 429 -44.07 -10.90 8.27
C GLY A 429 -42.57 -11.09 7.98
N VAL A 430 -41.80 -10.02 7.75
CA VAL A 430 -40.33 -10.12 7.57
C VAL A 430 -39.63 -10.16 8.94
N PRO A 431 -38.70 -11.10 9.22
CA PRO A 431 -38.11 -11.26 10.55
C PRO A 431 -37.27 -10.05 10.98
N PHE A 432 -37.42 -9.66 12.24
CA PHE A 432 -36.62 -8.64 12.91
C PHE A 432 -35.83 -9.32 14.04
N VAL A 433 -34.52 -9.46 13.86
CA VAL A 433 -33.65 -10.30 14.69
C VAL A 433 -33.06 -9.47 15.83
N HIS A 434 -33.32 -9.85 17.08
CA HIS A 434 -32.73 -9.15 18.21
C HIS A 434 -31.35 -9.72 18.55
N PRO A 435 -30.39 -8.88 19.01
CA PRO A 435 -29.04 -9.32 19.32
C PRO A 435 -28.92 -10.44 20.36
N HIS A 436 -29.92 -10.63 21.23
CA HIS A 436 -29.98 -11.70 22.23
C HIS A 436 -30.64 -12.99 21.71
N ASP A 437 -31.33 -12.95 20.56
CA ASP A 437 -31.93 -14.12 19.92
C ASP A 437 -30.88 -15.02 19.23
N LEU A 438 -29.63 -14.56 19.16
CA LEU A 438 -28.50 -15.29 18.62
C LEU A 438 -27.99 -16.34 19.63
N PRO A 439 -28.18 -17.65 19.38
CA PRO A 439 -28.11 -18.65 20.45
C PRO A 439 -26.69 -18.96 20.94
N ASN A 440 -26.56 -19.03 22.27
CA ASN A 440 -25.34 -19.37 23.03
C ASN A 440 -24.65 -20.69 22.62
N LYS A 441 -25.30 -21.61 21.89
CA LYS A 441 -24.69 -22.88 21.46
C LYS A 441 -23.58 -22.72 20.41
N ALA A 442 -23.66 -21.71 19.54
CA ALA A 442 -22.59 -21.45 18.57
C ALA A 442 -21.30 -20.94 19.24
N LYS A 443 -21.43 -20.30 20.41
CA LYS A 443 -20.32 -19.89 21.26
C LYS A 443 -19.59 -21.09 21.88
N LEU A 444 -20.31 -22.16 22.20
CA LEU A 444 -19.74 -23.41 22.73
C LEU A 444 -18.98 -24.17 21.64
N GLY A 445 -19.56 -24.32 20.44
CA GLY A 445 -18.87 -24.98 19.33
C GLY A 445 -17.64 -24.23 18.80
N PHE A 446 -17.60 -22.90 18.98
CA PHE A 446 -16.42 -22.10 18.62
C PHE A 446 -15.26 -22.26 19.62
N LEU A 447 -15.55 -22.43 20.91
CA LEU A 447 -14.54 -22.66 21.93
C LEU A 447 -13.96 -24.08 21.86
N GLU A 448 -14.79 -25.08 21.57
CA GLU A 448 -14.36 -26.49 21.39
C GLU A 448 -13.50 -26.72 20.14
N ALA A 449 -13.70 -25.92 19.09
CA ALA A 449 -12.90 -25.96 17.86
C ALA A 449 -11.48 -25.38 18.05
N TYR A 450 -11.27 -24.52 19.04
CA TYR A 450 -10.00 -23.87 19.31
C TYR A 450 -9.23 -24.50 20.47
N GLU A 451 -9.91 -25.18 21.39
CA GLU A 451 -9.31 -25.87 22.52
C GLU A 451 -10.01 -27.23 22.72
N PRO A 452 -9.52 -28.31 22.08
CA PRO A 452 -10.12 -29.63 22.18
C PRO A 452 -10.09 -30.10 23.65
N GLY A 453 -11.26 -30.22 24.28
CA GLY A 453 -11.40 -30.62 25.69
C GLY A 453 -11.83 -29.53 26.68
N TRP A 454 -12.05 -28.29 26.24
CA TRP A 454 -12.54 -27.19 27.10
C TRP A 454 -13.88 -27.51 27.82
N THR A 455 -14.73 -28.29 27.18
CA THR A 455 -16.01 -28.77 27.73
C THR A 455 -15.83 -29.81 28.84
N VAL A 456 -14.73 -30.56 28.82
CA VAL A 456 -14.41 -31.63 29.79
C VAL A 456 -13.80 -31.03 31.07
N SER A 457 -13.00 -29.97 30.95
CA SER A 457 -12.35 -29.30 32.08
C SER A 457 -13.29 -28.45 32.95
N GLN A 458 -14.49 -28.12 32.48
CA GLN A 458 -15.52 -27.49 33.33
C GLN A 458 -16.36 -28.50 34.13
N HIS A 459 -16.56 -29.72 33.63
CA HIS A 459 -17.38 -30.71 34.34
C HIS A 459 -16.70 -31.31 35.59
N ASP A 460 -15.36 -31.28 35.66
CA ASP A 460 -14.61 -31.71 36.85
C ASP A 460 -14.39 -30.59 37.89
N MET A 461 -14.65 -29.32 37.55
CA MET A 461 -14.47 -28.19 38.47
C MET A 461 -15.78 -27.74 39.16
N ASP A 462 -16.95 -28.19 38.67
CA ASP A 462 -18.27 -27.89 39.25
C ASP A 462 -18.79 -28.97 40.23
N ARG A 463 -17.94 -29.93 40.64
CA ARG A 463 -18.18 -30.75 41.84
C ARG A 463 -17.12 -30.47 42.90
N GLY A 464 -17.32 -29.36 43.61
CA GLY A 464 -16.65 -29.12 44.88
C GLY A 464 -16.96 -30.21 45.92
N PRO A 465 -16.11 -30.34 46.96
CA PRO A 465 -16.11 -31.47 47.89
C PRO A 465 -17.30 -31.34 48.84
N ASN A 466 -18.09 -32.41 48.97
CA ASN A 466 -18.95 -32.55 50.13
C ASN A 466 -18.53 -33.80 50.89
N VAL A 467 -17.97 -33.54 52.07
CA VAL A 467 -17.66 -34.52 53.10
C VAL A 467 -18.97 -35.18 53.50
N HIS A 468 -19.11 -36.48 53.27
CA HIS A 468 -19.83 -37.40 54.15
C HIS A 468 -19.43 -38.84 53.82
N CYS A 469 -18.61 -39.45 54.67
CA CYS A 469 -18.69 -40.89 54.95
C CYS A 469 -20.07 -41.16 55.56
N PRO A 470 -20.73 -42.29 55.23
CA PRO A 470 -20.32 -43.55 55.84
C PRO A 470 -20.51 -44.84 55.01
N LEU A 471 -19.73 -45.85 55.40
CA LEU A 471 -20.08 -47.27 55.50
C LEU A 471 -20.63 -48.02 54.27
N GLY A 472 -19.86 -49.01 53.82
CA GLY A 472 -20.39 -50.37 53.75
C GLY A 472 -20.21 -51.16 52.46
N VAL A 473 -19.29 -52.14 52.54
CA VAL A 473 -19.48 -53.55 52.12
C VAL A 473 -19.67 -53.86 50.61
N HIS A 474 -18.57 -54.31 49.99
CA HIS A 474 -18.40 -55.64 49.37
C HIS A 474 -19.44 -56.17 48.35
N PHE A 475 -19.04 -56.32 47.07
CA PHE A 475 -18.73 -57.59 46.37
C PHE A 475 -18.83 -57.44 44.83
N SER A 476 -17.82 -57.99 44.13
CA SER A 476 -17.79 -58.29 42.69
C SER A 476 -18.78 -59.44 42.33
N PRO A 477 -18.82 -60.00 41.09
CA PRO A 477 -18.31 -59.56 39.79
C PRO A 477 -19.35 -59.67 38.64
N LYS A 478 -18.90 -59.24 37.45
CA LYS A 478 -19.21 -59.70 36.07
C LYS A 478 -20.14 -60.92 35.87
N PRO A 479 -20.85 -60.96 34.73
CA PRO A 479 -20.23 -61.46 33.48
C PRO A 479 -19.76 -60.38 32.51
#